data_AF-A0A1A3NMD7-F1
#
_entry.id   AF-A0A1A3NMD7-F1
#
_cell.length_a   1.000
_cell.length_b   1.000
_cell.length_c   1.000
_cell.angle_alpha   90.00
_cell.angle_beta   90.00
_cell.angle_gamma   90.00
#
_symmetry.space_group_name_H-M   'P 1'
#
loop_
_entity.id
_entity.type
_entity.pdbx_description
1 polymer ?
#
loop_
_entity_poly.entity_id
_entity_poly.type
_entity_poly.pdbx_seq_one_letter_code
_entity_poly.pdbx_strand_id
1 'polypeptide(L)'
;MQLRDPDLLVRYMENADFSQARLARYAERSRQFIHMLINGQRRTCEEGVARRIEEALRVLPGTLFVEHKSPTKKRSGSKRKTAA
;
A
#
# COMPACT_ATOMS: atom_id res chain seq x y z
N MET A 1 -0.01 -5.33 4.46
CA MET A 1 -1.33 -4.67 4.34
C MET A 1 -1.83 -4.73 2.91
N GLN A 2 -3.15 -4.75 2.71
CA GLN A 2 -3.79 -4.69 1.40
C GLN A 2 -4.85 -3.60 1.36
N LEU A 3 -4.86 -2.83 0.28
CA LEU A 3 -5.85 -1.80 -0.02
C LEU A 3 -7.21 -2.46 -0.25
N ARG A 4 -8.21 -2.03 0.55
CA ARG A 4 -9.59 -2.50 0.48
C ARG A 4 -10.23 -2.16 -0.86
N ASP A 5 -10.07 -0.91 -1.30
CA ASP A 5 -10.67 -0.40 -2.52
C ASP A 5 -9.88 0.82 -3.06
N PRO A 6 -9.37 0.77 -4.31
CA PRO A 6 -8.75 1.93 -4.96
C PRO A 6 -9.65 3.15 -5.04
N ASP A 7 -10.95 2.96 -5.32
CA ASP A 7 -11.89 4.09 -5.48
C ASP A 7 -12.12 4.78 -4.14
N LEU A 8 -12.16 4.01 -3.04
CA LEU A 8 -12.24 4.55 -1.70
C LEU A 8 -11.01 5.43 -1.37
N LEU A 9 -9.81 4.99 -1.73
CA LEU A 9 -8.59 5.79 -1.53
C LEU A 9 -8.67 7.12 -2.30
N VAL A 10 -9.14 7.09 -3.55
CA VAL A 10 -9.32 8.31 -4.36
C VAL A 10 -10.27 9.28 -3.67
N ARG A 11 -11.43 8.81 -3.20
CA ARG A 11 -12.42 9.66 -2.50
C ARG A 11 -11.84 10.31 -1.24
N TYR A 12 -11.05 9.58 -0.45
CA TYR A 12 -10.39 10.16 0.71
C TYR A 12 -9.31 11.19 0.32
N MET A 13 -8.57 10.95 -0.77
CA MET A 13 -7.62 11.93 -1.29
C MET A 13 -8.32 13.22 -1.73
N GLU A 14 -9.44 13.12 -2.43
CA GLU A 14 -10.25 14.26 -2.86
C GLU A 14 -10.81 15.04 -1.66
N ASN A 15 -11.41 14.33 -0.69
CA ASN A 15 -11.96 14.94 0.51
C ASN A 15 -10.91 15.65 1.38
N ALA A 16 -9.67 15.16 1.36
CA ALA A 16 -8.55 15.73 2.12
C ALA A 16 -7.70 16.73 1.31
N ASP A 17 -8.07 17.04 0.06
CA ASP A 17 -7.30 17.86 -0.88
C ASP A 17 -5.83 17.43 -0.99
N PHE A 18 -5.63 16.11 -1.16
CA PHE A 18 -4.32 15.48 -1.23
C PHE A 18 -3.96 15.12 -2.68
N SER A 19 -2.92 15.74 -3.20
CA SER A 19 -2.30 15.29 -4.45
C SER A 19 -1.52 13.98 -4.24
N GLN A 20 -1.39 13.18 -5.30
CA GLN A 20 -0.59 11.94 -5.28
C GLN A 20 0.85 12.20 -4.84
N ALA A 21 1.45 13.31 -5.27
CA ALA A 21 2.82 13.67 -4.90
C ALA A 21 2.94 14.04 -3.41
N ARG A 22 1.95 14.77 -2.87
CA ARG A 22 1.91 15.13 -1.45
C ARG A 22 1.74 13.89 -0.57
N LEU A 23 0.83 13.00 -0.94
CA LEU A 23 0.60 11.74 -0.22
C LEU A 23 1.84 10.84 -0.25
N ALA A 24 2.51 10.76 -1.41
CA ALA A 24 3.73 9.98 -1.57
C ALA A 24 4.84 10.44 -0.61
N ARG A 25 5.03 11.76 -0.44
CA ARG A 25 6.00 12.32 0.51
C ARG A 25 5.68 11.93 1.95
N TYR A 26 4.42 12.04 2.36
CA TYR A 26 4.02 11.65 3.72
C TYR A 26 4.20 10.14 3.97
N ALA A 27 3.94 9.32 2.95
CA ALA A 27 4.10 7.88 3.02
C ALA A 27 5.54 7.38 2.82
N GLU A 28 6.51 8.27 2.61
CA GLU A 28 7.91 7.94 2.24
C GLU A 28 8.01 7.03 0.99
N ARG A 29 7.16 7.29 0.00
CA ARG A 29 7.07 6.54 -1.26
C ARG A 29 7.15 7.44 -2.48
N SER A 30 7.26 6.80 -3.66
CA SER A 30 7.25 7.51 -4.94
C SER A 30 5.83 7.88 -5.35
N ARG A 31 5.66 8.93 -6.16
CA ARG A 31 4.37 9.27 -6.78
C ARG A 31 3.79 8.08 -7.56
N GLN A 32 4.66 7.36 -8.28
CA GLN A 32 4.28 6.17 -9.05
C GLN A 32 3.67 5.09 -8.17
N PHE A 33 4.17 4.92 -6.95
CA PHE A 33 3.61 3.97 -6.00
C PHE A 33 2.15 4.31 -5.65
N ILE A 34 1.85 5.59 -5.37
CA ILE A 34 0.47 6.05 -5.11
C ILE A 34 -0.41 5.89 -6.35
N HIS A 35 0.12 6.23 -7.53
CA HIS A 35 -0.57 6.02 -8.82
C HIS A 35 -0.99 4.56 -9.03
N MET A 36 -0.10 3.61 -8.73
CA MET A 36 -0.41 2.18 -8.85
C MET A 36 -1.48 1.73 -7.83
N LEU A 37 -1.54 2.35 -6.65
CA LEU A 37 -2.57 2.05 -5.65
C LEU A 37 -3.95 2.51 -6.12
N ILE A 38 -4.07 3.77 -6.54
CA ILE A 38 -5.36 4.34 -6.98
C ILE A 38 -5.88 3.71 -8.28
N ASN A 39 -4.99 3.21 -9.14
CA ASN A 39 -5.38 2.50 -10.36
C ASN A 39 -5.55 0.98 -10.16
N GLY A 40 -5.40 0.49 -8.93
CA GLY A 40 -5.53 -0.93 -8.61
C GLY A 40 -4.44 -1.85 -9.17
N GLN A 41 -3.45 -1.32 -9.89
CA GLN A 41 -2.29 -2.06 -10.40
C GLN A 41 -1.45 -2.68 -9.27
N ARG A 42 -1.47 -2.03 -8.11
CA ARG A 42 -0.92 -2.54 -6.86
C ARG A 42 -1.99 -2.45 -5.79
N ARG A 43 -2.07 -3.49 -4.96
CA ARG A 43 -2.97 -3.48 -3.79
C ARG A 43 -2.26 -3.71 -2.48
N THR A 44 -0.98 -4.10 -2.48
CA THR A 44 -0.27 -4.47 -1.25
C THR A 44 0.85 -3.49 -0.90
N CYS A 45 1.01 -3.24 0.39
CA CYS A 45 2.09 -2.45 0.96
C CYS A 45 2.45 -2.91 2.38
N GLU A 46 3.58 -2.42 2.89
CA GLU A 46 4.00 -2.63 4.27
C GLU A 46 3.07 -1.90 5.25
N GLU A 47 3.01 -2.38 6.49
CA GLU A 47 2.15 -1.80 7.53
C GLU A 47 2.47 -0.35 7.85
N GLY A 48 3.76 0.00 7.99
CA GLY A 48 4.17 1.38 8.22
C GLY A 48 3.78 2.32 7.07
N VAL A 49 3.70 1.83 5.82
CA VAL A 49 3.26 2.64 4.68
C VAL A 49 1.75 2.86 4.74
N ALA A 50 0.98 1.79 5.00
CA ALA A 50 -0.46 1.87 5.14
C ALA A 50 -0.87 2.85 6.24
N ARG A 51 -0.25 2.74 7.42
CA ARG A 51 -0.51 3.62 8.56
C ARG A 51 -0.25 5.09 8.24
N ARG A 52 0.89 5.40 7.60
CA ARG A 52 1.21 6.77 7.18
C ARG A 52 0.20 7.33 6.18
N ILE A 53 -0.29 6.50 5.24
CA ILE A 53 -1.32 6.93 4.29
C ILE A 53 -2.64 7.24 5.01
N GLU A 54 -3.09 6.37 5.91
CA GLU A 54 -4.32 6.58 6.70
C GLU A 54 -4.20 7.82 7.60
N GLU A 55 -3.05 8.00 8.23
CA GLU A 55 -2.77 9.18 9.06
C GLU A 55 -2.75 10.48 8.23
N ALA A 56 -2.11 10.48 7.06
CA ALA A 56 -2.08 11.62 6.15
C ALA A 56 -3.48 12.09 5.76
N LEU A 57 -4.36 11.13 5.49
CA LEU A 57 -5.73 11.35 5.08
C LEU A 57 -6.70 11.52 6.27
N ARG A 58 -6.17 11.53 7.51
CA ARG A 58 -6.92 11.66 8.76
C ARG A 58 -8.02 10.60 8.91
N VAL A 59 -7.71 9.38 8.49
CA VAL A 59 -8.61 8.23 8.56
C VAL A 59 -8.16 7.29 9.66
N LEU A 60 -9.11 6.62 10.32
CA LEU A 60 -8.80 5.63 11.35
C LEU A 60 -7.99 4.46 10.76
N PRO A 61 -7.02 3.92 11.51
CA PRO A 61 -6.26 2.74 11.08
C PRO A 61 -7.17 1.57 10.71
N GLY A 62 -6.89 0.91 9.58
CA GLY A 62 -7.67 -0.24 9.11
C GLY A 62 -8.86 0.09 8.19
N THR A 63 -9.11 1.38 7.94
CA THR A 63 -10.22 1.84 7.09
C THR A 63 -9.91 1.62 5.61
N LEU A 64 -8.73 2.06 5.17
CA LEU A 64 -8.26 1.94 3.78
C LEU A 64 -7.52 0.64 3.56
N PHE A 65 -6.73 0.21 4.53
CA PHE A 65 -5.87 -0.96 4.41
C PHE A 65 -6.23 -2.03 5.43
N VAL A 66 -6.44 -3.24 4.97
CA VAL A 66 -6.72 -4.39 5.84
C VAL A 66 -5.50 -5.31 5.94
N GLU A 67 -5.43 -6.06 7.03
CA GLU A 67 -4.46 -7.15 7.14
C GLU A 67 -4.68 -8.15 6.01
N HIS A 68 -3.63 -8.38 5.22
CA HIS A 68 -3.61 -9.45 4.23
C HIS A 68 -2.81 -10.60 4.80
N LYS A 69 -3.51 -11.57 5.39
CA LYS A 69 -2.92 -12.88 5.68
C LYS A 69 -2.71 -13.58 4.35
N SER A 70 -1.50 -13.48 3.81
CA SER A 70 -1.08 -14.38 2.74
C SER A 70 -1.36 -15.81 3.21
N PRO A 71 -2.09 -16.65 2.45
CA PRO A 71 -2.22 -18.05 2.81
C PRO A 71 -0.80 -18.63 2.88
N THR A 72 -0.43 -19.14 4.05
CA THR A 72 0.89 -19.69 4.35
C THR A 72 1.16 -20.91 3.46
N LYS A 73 1.57 -20.70 2.22
CA LYS A 73 2.34 -21.68 1.45
C LYS A 73 3.81 -21.32 1.59
N LYS A 74 4.47 -21.96 2.56
CA LYS A 74 5.94 -22.05 2.62
C LYS A 74 6.43 -22.56 1.26
N ARG A 75 6.87 -21.68 0.36
CA ARG A 75 7.74 -22.07 -0.74
C ARG A 75 9.16 -22.08 -0.19
N SER A 76 9.61 -23.26 0.21
CA SER A 76 11.03 -23.54 0.44
C SER A 76 11.76 -23.30 -0.88
N GLY A 77 12.39 -22.13 -1.02
CA GLY A 77 13.31 -21.85 -2.11
C GLY A 77 14.62 -22.58 -1.83
N SER A 78 14.72 -23.82 -2.31
CA SER A 78 16.00 -24.55 -2.32
C SER A 78 17.01 -23.76 -3.15
N LYS A 79 18.01 -23.16 -2.50
CA LYS A 79 19.16 -22.55 -3.18
C LYS A 79 19.87 -23.66 -3.96
N ARG A 80 19.78 -23.65 -5.30
CA ARG A 80 20.72 -24.42 -6.13
C ARG A 80 22.12 -23.85 -5.87
N LYS A 81 22.98 -24.64 -5.23
CA LYS A 81 24.43 -24.42 -5.25
C LYS A 81 24.89 -24.69 -6.67
N THR A 82 25.38 -23.67 -7.36
CA THR A 82 26.20 -23.86 -8.56
C THR A 82 27.61 -24.19 -8.08
N ALA A 83 28.08 -25.40 -8.38
CA ALA A 83 29.48 -25.78 -8.17
C ALA A 83 30.33 -25.21 -9.33
N ALA A 84 31.53 -24.74 -9.00
CA ALA A 84 32.60 -24.41 -9.94
C ALA A 84 33.68 -25.50 -9.87
#